data_AF-A0A5A9DSI4-F1
#
_entry.id   AF-A0A5A9DSI4-F1
#
_cell.length_a   1.000
_cell.length_b   1.000
_cell.length_c   1.000
_cell.angle_alpha   90.00
_cell.angle_beta   90.00
_cell.angle_gamma   90.00
#
_symmetry.space_group_name_H-M   'P 1'
#
loop_
_entity.id
_entity.type
_entity.pdbx_description
1 polymer ?
#
loop_
_entity_poly.entity_id
_entity_poly.type
_entity_poly.pdbx_seq_one_letter_code
_entity_poly.pdbx_strand_id
1 'polypeptide(L)' 'MIFLLGLTMLVMGIEEIQKERKANGLLLVGVFFLSLFVSIKGFLLS' A
#
# COMPACT_ATOMS: atom_id res chain seq x y z
N MET A 1 -1.14 -13.11 -4.68
CA MET A 1 -1.72 -12.18 -5.67
C MET A 1 -1.89 -10.76 -5.12
N ILE A 2 -2.48 -10.57 -3.92
CA ILE A 2 -2.68 -9.24 -3.30
C ILE A 2 -1.38 -8.46 -3.01
N PHE A 3 -0.29 -9.16 -2.67
CA PHE A 3 1.00 -8.52 -2.37
C PHE A 3 1.59 -7.71 -3.55
N LEU A 4 1.54 -8.26 -4.77
CA LEU A 4 2.02 -7.58 -5.97
C LEU A 4 1.16 -6.36 -6.29
N LEU A 5 -0.17 -6.48 -6.16
CA LEU A 5 -1.11 -5.36 -6.30
C LEU A 5 -0.81 -4.24 -5.30
N GLY A 6 -0.50 -4.61 -4.05
CA GLY A 6 -0.06 -3.68 -3.03
C GLY A 6 1.21 -2.93 -3.41
N LEU A 7 2.23 -3.63 -3.92
CA LEU A 7 3.49 -3.03 -4.38
C LEU A 7 3.26 -1.98 -5.47
N THR A 8 2.41 -2.28 -6.45
CA THR A 8 2.02 -1.29 -7.47
C THR A 8 1.30 -0.07 -6.89
N MET A 9 0.41 -0.26 -5.89
CA MET A 9 -0.23 0.86 -5.19
C MET A 9 0.76 1.70 -4.38
N LEU A 10 1.79 1.08 -3.80
CA LEU A 10 2.86 1.80 -3.11
C LEU A 10 3.66 2.68 -4.08
N VAL A 11 4.06 2.11 -5.24
CA VAL A 11 4.83 2.85 -6.26
C VAL A 11 4.02 4.04 -6.79
N MET A 12 2.75 3.82 -7.14
CA MET A 12 1.86 4.91 -7.56
C MET A 12 1.63 5.94 -6.44
N GLY A 13 1.45 5.50 -5.19
CA GLY A 13 1.28 6.40 -4.05
C GLY A 13 2.49 7.31 -3.84
N ILE A 14 3.70 6.77 -3.93
CA ILE A 14 4.94 7.55 -3.82
C ILE A 14 5.06 8.54 -4.98
N GLU A 15 4.72 8.13 -6.21
CA GLU A 15 4.73 9.00 -7.38
C GLU A 15 3.71 10.16 -7.25
N GLU A 16 2.53 9.89 -6.68
CA GLU A 16 1.48 10.88 -6.42
C GLU A 16 1.91 11.87 -5.31
N ILE A 17 2.65 11.43 -4.28
CA ILE A 17 3.26 12.31 -3.27
C ILE A 17 4.29 13.25 -3.90
N GLN A 18 5.09 12.74 -4.84
CA GLN A 18 6.09 13.54 -5.55
C GLN A 18 5.45 14.58 -6.48
N LYS A 19 4.27 14.31 -7.05
CA LYS A 19 3.49 15.24 -7.90
C LYS A 19 2.65 16.26 -7.10
N GLU A 20 3.05 16.58 -5.87
CA GLU A 20 2.34 17.46 -4.91
C GLU A 20 0.93 17.01 -4.48
N ARG A 21 0.44 15.86 -4.97
CA ARG A 21 -0.84 15.26 -4.57
C ARG A 21 -0.67 14.41 -3.31
N LYS A 22 -0.21 15.07 -2.25
CA LYS A 22 0.17 14.45 -0.98
C LYS A 22 -0.95 13.62 -0.33
N ALA A 23 -2.20 14.07 -0.39
CA ALA A 23 -3.33 13.38 0.23
C ALA A 23 -3.64 12.02 -0.42
N ASN A 24 -3.74 11.98 -1.75
CA ASN A 24 -4.01 10.75 -2.48
C ASN A 24 -2.85 9.76 -2.38
N GLY A 25 -1.62 10.26 -2.45
CA GLY A 25 -0.44 9.43 -2.29
C GLY A 25 -0.30 8.85 -0.87
N LEU A 26 -0.62 9.61 0.17
CA LEU A 26 -0.69 9.09 1.54
C LEU A 26 -1.77 8.01 1.71
N LEU A 27 -2.94 8.19 1.09
CA LEU A 27 -4.01 7.17 1.11
C LEU A 27 -3.54 5.86 0.47
N LEU A 28 -2.90 5.92 -0.69
CA LEU A 28 -2.35 4.75 -1.40
C LEU A 28 -1.29 4.01 -0.58
N VAL A 29 -0.37 4.77 0.05
CA VAL A 29 0.64 4.19 0.95
C VAL A 29 -0.03 3.56 2.18
N GLY A 30 -1.03 4.22 2.77
CA GLY A 30 -1.79 3.68 3.90
C GLY A 30 -2.50 2.36 3.57
N VAL A 31 -3.15 2.28 2.41
CA VAL A 31 -3.81 1.06 1.92
C VAL A 31 -2.81 -0.08 1.74
N PHE A 32 -1.61 0.20 1.24
CA PHE A 32 -0.55 -0.80 1.12
C PHE A 32 -0.15 -1.38 2.48
N PHE A 33 0.10 -0.54 3.49
CA PHE A 33 0.43 -0.99 4.84
C PHE A 33 -0.70 -1.81 5.49
N LEU A 34 -1.95 -1.42 5.27
CA LEU A 34 -3.13 -2.14 5.75
C LEU A 34 -3.21 -3.54 5.12
N SER A 35 -2.96 -3.63 3.82
CA SER A 35 -2.93 -4.90 3.09
C SER A 35 -1.78 -5.81 3.55
N LEU A 36 -0.61 -5.23 3.84
CA LEU A 36 0.54 -5.93 4.43
C LEU A 36 0.22 -6.48 5.81
N PHE A 37 -0.40 -5.67 6.67
CA PHE A 37 -0.79 -6.07 8.01
C PHE A 37 -1.75 -7.26 7.99
N VAL A 38 -2.79 -7.20 7.16
CA VAL A 38 -3.75 -8.30 7.00
C VAL A 38 -3.07 -9.55 6.44
N SER A 39 -2.18 -9.42 5.45
CA SER A 39 -1.44 -10.56 4.90
C SER A 39 -0.50 -11.21 5.93
N ILE A 40 0.25 -10.42 6.70
CA ILE A 40 1.15 -10.93 7.74
C ILE A 40 0.34 -11.61 8.85
N LYS A 41 -0.77 -10.99 9.28
CA LYS A 41 -1.65 -11.56 10.30
C LYS A 41 -2.28 -12.87 9.83
N GLY A 42 -2.75 -12.93 8.58
CA GLY A 42 -3.29 -14.15 7.98
C GLY A 42 -2.24 -15.26 7.82
N PHE A 43 -0.98 -14.90 7.56
CA PHE A 43 0.13 -15.86 7.50
C PHE A 43 0.53 -16.38 8.90
N LEU A 44 0.57 -15.51 9.90
CA LEU A 44 0.94 -15.87 11.29
C LEU A 44 -0.15 -16.63 12.05
N LEU A 45 -1.43 -16.42 11.71
CA LEU A 45 -2.56 -17.13 12.32
C LEU A 45 -2.96 -18.43 11.58
N SER A 46 -2.25 -18.77 10.50
CA SER A 46 -2.52 -19.97 9.69
C SER A 46 -1.70 -21.17 10.12
#